data_AF-A0A813MKB0-F1
#
_entry.id   AF-A0A813MKB0-F1
#
_cell.length_a   1.000
_cell.length_b   1.000
_cell.length_c   1.000
_cell.angle_alpha   90.00
_cell.angle_beta   90.00
_cell.angle_gamma   90.00
#
_symmetry.space_group_name_H-M   'P 1'
#
loop_
_entity.id
_entity.type
_entity.pdbx_description
1 polymer ?
#
loop_
_entity_poly.entity_id
_entity_poly.type
_entity_poly.pdbx_seq_one_letter_code
_entity_poly.pdbx_strand_id
1 'polypeptide(L)'
;MSRNSNNSNFSDQITNPVNQIQNELRGYIPQESETVINMLNPNNFNNLINDAVNNQQQQQQQNQQNSENEQAQNQQPPESNPGIGPMIARTLQTSFPFVLIGLVKLLHQHFFGFLIVLGFLVTQHYANKILVDQIQLKDKKSNKKLVLLIGYLLVHITIFYQIFKENNLENCLIFLSPDVKKMDTWNLIWIVMCSDTIFKFLVICIKALFTIFAENLVSIQTRGNIFSTIETFGLFYRCLIPIHPWILFIFFFEDNDQSPKTLPLFLCIFYIIFKLNQIYNAVNELLQSIRDLLLSIPYGTTPVVSNMDDVLCPICQDKLKKPINLKCQHIFCQDCVCTWLDKENSCPMCRTKIFVKKPKFRDGSTSFSIQWF
;
A
#
# COMPACT_ATOMS: atom_id res chain seq x y z
N MET A 1 -30.21 63.57 -59.36
CA MET A 1 -29.22 62.97 -60.28
C MET A 1 -27.84 63.47 -59.88
N SER A 2 -26.86 62.56 -59.73
CA SER A 2 -25.37 62.79 -59.75
C SER A 2 -24.75 63.69 -58.66
N ARG A 3 -23.83 63.24 -57.79
CA ARG A 3 -22.45 62.68 -57.89
C ARG A 3 -21.32 63.75 -57.82
N ASN A 4 -20.43 63.54 -56.83
CA ASN A 4 -18.94 63.63 -56.88
C ASN A 4 -18.25 65.01 -57.11
N SER A 5 -17.03 65.32 -56.63
CA SER A 5 -15.97 64.58 -55.89
C SER A 5 -14.73 65.47 -55.61
N ASN A 6 -13.85 64.99 -54.69
CA ASN A 6 -12.37 65.15 -54.61
C ASN A 6 -11.80 66.48 -54.02
N ASN A 7 -10.71 66.55 -53.23
CA ASN A 7 -9.70 65.59 -52.75
C ASN A 7 -8.87 66.17 -51.56
N SER A 8 -8.18 65.26 -50.85
CA SER A 8 -6.85 65.32 -50.17
C SER A 8 -6.57 66.08 -48.85
N ASN A 9 -6.14 65.25 -47.88
CA ASN A 9 -5.42 65.44 -46.60
C ASN A 9 -4.11 66.26 -46.66
N PHE A 10 -3.59 66.75 -45.51
CA PHE A 10 -2.51 66.10 -44.70
C PHE A 10 -1.80 67.11 -43.75
N SER A 11 -2.00 66.88 -42.44
CA SER A 11 -1.09 66.93 -41.27
C SER A 11 0.00 68.01 -41.05
N ASP A 12 -0.07 68.61 -39.85
CA ASP A 12 1.02 68.86 -38.87
C ASP A 12 2.10 69.96 -39.18
N GLN A 13 2.54 70.85 -38.28
CA GLN A 13 2.86 70.72 -36.84
C GLN A 13 3.27 72.10 -36.22
N ILE A 14 3.13 72.27 -34.89
CA ILE A 14 3.99 73.06 -33.93
C ILE A 14 3.67 74.55 -33.59
N THR A 15 3.22 74.73 -32.32
CA THR A 15 3.36 75.83 -31.30
C THR A 15 3.19 77.32 -31.63
N ASN A 16 2.50 78.06 -30.73
CA ASN A 16 3.05 79.36 -30.28
C ASN A 16 2.59 79.82 -28.87
N PRO A 17 3.49 80.37 -28.02
CA PRO A 17 3.33 80.62 -26.59
C PRO A 17 3.33 82.12 -26.24
N VAL A 18 2.23 82.70 -25.76
CA VAL A 18 2.20 84.06 -25.16
C VAL A 18 1.17 84.16 -24.02
N ASN A 19 0.14 83.32 -24.02
CA ASN A 19 -0.97 83.42 -23.05
C ASN A 19 -0.74 82.70 -21.70
N GLN A 20 0.39 82.01 -21.50
CA GLN A 20 0.71 81.33 -20.23
C GLN A 20 1.54 82.19 -19.25
N ILE A 21 2.19 83.26 -19.73
CA ILE A 21 3.03 84.12 -18.88
C ILE A 21 2.19 85.11 -18.04
N GLN A 22 0.92 85.31 -18.38
CA GLN A 22 0.03 86.22 -17.65
C GLN A 22 -0.59 85.60 -16.37
N ASN A 23 -0.45 84.28 -16.18
CA ASN A 23 -1.00 83.57 -15.02
C ASN A 23 0.03 83.27 -13.90
N GLU A 24 1.33 83.56 -14.11
CA GLU A 24 2.38 83.31 -13.10
C GLU A 24 2.73 84.51 -12.19
N LEU A 25 2.12 85.68 -12.38
CA LEU A 25 2.45 86.90 -11.62
C LEU A 25 1.42 87.33 -10.56
N ARG A 26 0.48 86.45 -10.21
CA ARG A 26 -0.51 86.69 -9.13
C ARG A 26 -0.15 86.09 -7.78
N GLY A 27 1.05 85.51 -7.64
CA GLY A 27 1.57 85.03 -6.38
C GLY A 27 2.83 85.77 -6.01
N TYR A 28 2.75 87.00 -5.47
CA TYR A 28 3.86 87.63 -4.74
C TYR A 28 3.48 88.98 -4.06
N ILE A 29 2.39 89.08 -3.26
CA ILE A 29 2.24 90.12 -2.21
C ILE A 29 1.46 89.53 -1.00
N PRO A 30 1.89 89.69 0.27
CA PRO A 30 1.42 88.87 1.41
C PRO A 30 0.13 89.40 2.08
N GLN A 31 -0.80 88.50 2.41
CA GLN A 31 -1.95 88.74 3.30
C GLN A 31 -1.68 88.24 4.74
N GLU A 32 -0.50 88.51 5.30
CA GLU A 32 -0.10 88.03 6.65
C GLU A 32 -0.48 88.97 7.81
N SER A 33 -1.34 89.97 7.61
CA SER A 33 -1.75 90.89 8.70
C SER A 33 -3.10 90.57 9.35
N GLU A 34 -3.99 89.79 8.72
CA GLU A 34 -5.32 89.46 9.29
C GLU A 34 -5.32 88.15 10.09
N THR A 35 -4.37 87.25 9.85
CA THR A 35 -4.30 85.94 10.52
C THR A 35 -3.74 86.03 11.94
N VAL A 36 -2.79 86.95 12.18
CA VAL A 36 -2.14 87.13 13.49
C VAL A 36 -3.07 87.83 14.49
N ILE A 37 -3.92 88.74 14.02
CA ILE A 37 -4.89 89.46 14.86
C ILE A 37 -5.99 88.51 15.37
N ASN A 38 -6.39 87.52 14.56
CA ASN A 38 -7.37 86.50 14.96
C ASN A 38 -6.81 85.43 15.91
N MET A 39 -5.49 85.25 16.00
CA MET A 39 -4.83 84.34 16.95
C MET A 39 -4.67 84.94 18.35
N LEU A 40 -4.74 86.26 18.52
CA LEU A 40 -4.62 86.96 19.81
C LEU A 40 -5.97 87.13 20.57
N ASN A 41 -7.04 86.52 20.06
CA ASN A 41 -8.33 86.49 20.74
C ASN A 41 -8.27 85.50 21.94
N PRO A 42 -8.53 85.93 23.19
CA PRO A 42 -8.47 85.07 24.38
C PRO A 42 -9.36 83.82 24.29
N ASN A 43 -10.47 83.91 23.56
CA ASN A 43 -11.39 82.80 23.37
C ASN A 43 -10.84 81.72 22.42
N ASN A 44 -10.02 82.12 21.44
CA ASN A 44 -9.39 81.17 20.51
C ASN A 44 -8.19 80.46 21.16
N PHE A 45 -7.45 81.15 22.03
CA PHE A 45 -6.32 80.58 22.76
C PHE A 45 -6.75 79.51 23.78
N ASN A 46 -7.85 79.76 24.50
CA ASN A 46 -8.41 78.77 25.44
C ASN A 46 -8.96 77.52 24.72
N ASN A 47 -9.55 77.69 23.53
CA ASN A 47 -9.98 76.54 22.71
C ASN A 47 -8.79 75.73 22.19
N LEU A 48 -7.72 76.39 21.73
CA LEU A 48 -6.48 75.74 21.30
C LEU A 48 -5.78 74.97 22.43
N ILE A 49 -5.80 75.48 23.67
CA ILE A 49 -5.28 74.77 24.85
C ILE A 49 -6.15 73.56 25.18
N ASN A 50 -7.47 73.70 25.16
CA ASN A 50 -8.39 72.59 25.43
C ASN A 50 -8.26 71.48 24.37
N ASP A 51 -8.09 71.85 23.09
CA ASP A 51 -7.86 70.91 22.01
C ASP A 51 -6.49 70.23 22.12
N ALA A 52 -5.44 70.94 22.52
CA ALA A 52 -4.12 70.36 22.76
C ALA A 52 -4.11 69.39 23.96
N VAL A 53 -4.81 69.72 25.05
CA VAL A 53 -4.95 68.85 26.23
C VAL A 53 -5.79 67.61 25.92
N ASN A 54 -6.89 67.75 25.18
CA ASN A 54 -7.72 66.62 24.74
C ASN A 54 -6.96 65.69 23.78
N ASN A 55 -6.16 66.25 22.86
CA ASN A 55 -5.32 65.45 21.96
C ASN A 55 -4.18 64.72 22.70
N GLN A 56 -3.58 65.32 23.73
CA GLN A 56 -2.61 64.62 24.58
C GLN A 56 -3.24 63.49 25.40
N GLN A 57 -4.45 63.68 25.94
CA GLN A 57 -5.16 62.63 26.66
C GLN A 57 -5.59 61.48 25.72
N GLN A 58 -6.01 61.79 24.49
CA GLN A 58 -6.32 60.76 23.48
C GLN A 58 -5.07 59.98 23.04
N GLN A 59 -3.93 60.64 22.86
CA GLN A 59 -2.66 59.95 22.53
C GLN A 59 -2.17 59.07 23.68
N GLN A 60 -2.34 59.47 24.94
CA GLN A 60 -1.99 58.63 26.09
C GLN A 60 -2.91 57.41 26.22
N GLN A 61 -4.21 57.56 25.95
CA GLN A 61 -5.16 56.44 25.91
C GLN A 61 -4.89 55.47 24.75
N GLN A 62 -4.53 55.98 23.56
CA GLN A 62 -4.13 55.14 22.42
C GLN A 62 -2.82 54.40 22.69
N ASN A 63 -1.84 55.02 23.35
CA ASN A 63 -0.58 54.33 23.69
C ASN A 63 -0.77 53.28 24.80
N GLN A 64 -1.69 53.49 25.75
CA GLN A 64 -2.09 52.45 26.71
C GLN A 64 -2.82 51.29 26.05
N GLN A 65 -3.79 51.55 25.16
CA GLN A 65 -4.48 50.51 24.40
C GLN A 65 -3.54 49.74 23.45
N ASN A 66 -2.57 50.41 22.83
CA ASN A 66 -1.58 49.73 21.99
C ASN A 66 -0.61 48.87 22.82
N SER A 67 -0.21 49.33 24.02
CA SER A 67 0.64 48.55 24.93
C SER A 67 -0.09 47.32 25.50
N GLU A 68 -1.38 47.45 25.80
CA GLU A 68 -2.24 46.33 26.22
C GLU A 68 -2.49 45.34 25.06
N ASN A 69 -2.64 45.83 23.83
CA ASN A 69 -2.79 44.98 22.64
C ASN A 69 -1.48 44.26 22.25
N GLU A 70 -0.31 44.89 22.41
CA GLU A 70 1.00 44.22 22.17
C GLU A 70 1.33 43.17 23.24
N GLN A 71 0.91 43.37 24.49
CA GLN A 71 1.03 42.35 25.55
C GLN A 71 0.00 41.22 25.40
N ALA A 72 -1.19 41.49 24.86
CA ALA A 72 -2.19 40.46 24.55
C ALA A 72 -1.82 39.63 23.30
N GLN A 73 -1.11 40.21 22.31
CA GLN A 73 -0.65 39.49 21.12
C GLN A 73 0.56 38.57 21.36
N ASN A 74 1.39 38.84 22.37
CA ASN A 74 2.55 38.01 22.71
C ASN A 74 2.24 36.79 23.62
N GLN A 75 0.97 36.51 23.90
CA GLN A 75 0.53 35.31 24.65
C GLN A 75 -0.30 34.33 23.82
N GLN A 76 -0.33 34.46 22.50
CA GLN A 76 -0.86 33.39 21.65
C GLN A 76 0.22 32.32 21.46
N PRO A 77 -0.05 31.03 21.77
CA PRO A 77 0.86 29.95 21.40
C PRO A 77 1.03 29.98 19.87
N PRO A 78 2.20 29.58 19.34
CA PRO A 78 2.49 29.69 17.92
C PRO A 78 1.35 29.05 17.12
N GLU A 79 0.80 29.79 16.15
CA GLU A 79 -0.19 29.27 15.20
C GLU A 79 0.37 28.00 14.57
N SER A 80 -0.05 26.85 15.08
CA SER A 80 0.10 25.60 14.39
C SER A 80 -0.79 25.71 13.16
N ASN A 81 -0.18 26.00 12.02
CA ASN A 81 -0.72 25.76 10.69
C ASN A 81 -1.60 24.50 10.79
N PRO A 82 -2.93 24.55 10.59
CA PRO A 82 -3.78 23.41 10.89
C PRO A 82 -3.28 22.29 10.00
N GLY A 83 -2.56 21.34 10.62
CA GLY A 83 -2.00 20.23 9.91
C GLY A 83 -3.15 19.60 9.12
N ILE A 84 -2.82 19.05 7.95
CA ILE A 84 -3.79 18.27 7.18
C ILE A 84 -4.44 17.19 8.08
N GLY A 85 -3.73 16.76 9.14
CA GLY A 85 -4.20 15.92 10.26
C GLY A 85 -5.52 16.34 10.92
N PRO A 86 -5.62 17.46 11.67
CA PRO A 86 -6.88 17.88 12.31
C PRO A 86 -8.04 18.12 11.33
N MET A 87 -7.77 18.55 10.09
CA MET A 87 -8.82 18.74 9.07
C MET A 87 -9.34 17.40 8.51
N ILE A 88 -8.44 16.43 8.28
CA ILE A 88 -8.80 15.05 7.93
C ILE A 88 -9.51 14.36 9.09
N ALA A 89 -9.06 14.55 10.33
CA ALA A 89 -9.68 13.97 11.52
C ALA A 89 -11.13 14.45 11.71
N ARG A 90 -11.38 15.75 11.49
CA ARG A 90 -12.72 16.33 11.57
C ARG A 90 -13.64 15.87 10.44
N THR A 91 -13.09 15.74 9.22
CA THR A 91 -13.80 15.17 8.06
C THR A 91 -14.13 13.69 8.27
N LEU A 92 -13.18 12.91 8.79
CA LEU A 92 -13.35 11.50 9.14
C LEU A 92 -14.40 11.33 10.24
N GLN A 93 -14.37 12.14 11.29
CA GLN A 93 -15.33 12.08 12.39
C GLN A 93 -16.76 12.42 11.95
N THR A 94 -16.90 13.38 11.02
CA THR A 94 -18.21 13.77 10.47
C THR A 94 -18.75 12.71 9.49
N SER A 95 -17.87 12.05 8.74
CA SER A 95 -18.24 10.99 7.79
C SER A 95 -18.42 9.62 8.46
N PHE A 96 -17.79 9.40 9.63
CA PHE A 96 -17.80 8.14 10.38
C PHE A 96 -19.20 7.57 10.61
N PRO A 97 -20.21 8.30 11.11
CA PRO A 97 -21.54 7.73 11.32
C PRO A 97 -22.20 7.26 10.02
N PHE A 98 -22.00 7.96 8.89
CA PHE A 98 -22.55 7.55 7.59
C PHE A 98 -21.85 6.34 7.02
N VAL A 99 -20.51 6.29 7.13
CA VAL A 99 -19.71 5.12 6.78
C VAL A 99 -20.11 3.92 7.66
N LEU A 100 -20.33 4.14 8.95
CA LEU A 100 -20.76 3.11 9.89
C LEU A 100 -22.15 2.57 9.56
N ILE A 101 -23.12 3.42 9.21
CA ILE A 101 -24.44 2.98 8.76
C ILE A 101 -24.33 2.15 7.47
N GLY A 102 -23.52 2.60 6.51
CA GLY A 102 -23.23 1.85 5.28
C GLY A 102 -22.58 0.49 5.55
N LEU A 103 -21.60 0.45 6.45
CA LEU A 103 -20.93 -0.79 6.89
C LEU A 103 -21.88 -1.74 7.60
N VAL A 104 -22.72 -1.24 8.51
CA VAL A 104 -23.73 -2.05 9.21
C VAL A 104 -24.74 -2.62 8.21
N LYS A 105 -25.20 -1.82 7.25
CA LYS A 105 -26.08 -2.31 6.17
C LYS A 105 -25.40 -3.38 5.33
N LEU A 106 -24.14 -3.17 4.92
CA LEU A 106 -23.35 -4.14 4.16
C LEU A 106 -23.14 -5.44 4.95
N LEU A 107 -22.75 -5.33 6.22
CA LEU A 107 -22.56 -6.47 7.12
C LEU A 107 -23.86 -7.24 7.32
N HIS A 108 -24.99 -6.54 7.49
CA HIS A 108 -26.29 -7.17 7.63
C HIS A 108 -26.72 -7.88 6.33
N GLN A 109 -26.56 -7.21 5.18
CA GLN A 109 -26.92 -7.75 3.87
C GLN A 109 -26.10 -9.00 3.49
N HIS A 110 -24.84 -9.04 3.90
CA HIS A 110 -23.89 -10.09 3.52
C HIS A 110 -23.34 -10.89 4.70
N PHE A 111 -24.07 -10.92 5.83
CA PHE A 111 -23.61 -11.49 7.10
C PHE A 111 -23.08 -12.93 6.96
N PHE A 112 -23.83 -13.78 6.27
CA PHE A 112 -23.44 -15.17 6.03
C PHE A 112 -22.13 -15.28 5.24
N GLY A 113 -21.91 -14.40 4.27
CA GLY A 113 -20.66 -14.38 3.51
C GLY A 113 -19.47 -14.02 4.39
N PHE A 114 -19.59 -12.99 5.23
CA PHE A 114 -18.54 -12.63 6.18
C PHE A 114 -18.24 -13.74 7.17
N LEU A 115 -19.26 -14.45 7.68
CA LEU A 115 -19.05 -15.59 8.58
C LEU A 115 -18.27 -16.72 7.91
N ILE A 116 -18.59 -17.05 6.65
CA ILE A 116 -17.87 -18.09 5.89
C ILE A 116 -16.42 -17.67 5.66
N VAL A 117 -16.17 -16.42 5.25
CA VAL A 117 -14.81 -15.89 5.06
C VAL A 117 -14.02 -15.94 6.36
N LEU A 118 -14.63 -15.56 7.48
CA LEU A 118 -13.99 -15.66 8.80
C LEU A 118 -13.65 -17.12 9.14
N GLY A 119 -14.60 -18.04 8.94
CA GLY A 119 -14.38 -19.48 9.11
C GLY A 119 -13.21 -20.01 8.26
N PHE A 120 -13.10 -19.55 7.02
CA PHE A 120 -12.00 -19.86 6.12
C PHE A 120 -10.66 -19.32 6.59
N LEU A 121 -10.60 -18.08 7.07
CA LEU A 121 -9.36 -17.52 7.62
C LEU A 121 -8.89 -18.27 8.87
N VAL A 122 -9.82 -18.64 9.75
CA VAL A 122 -9.52 -19.47 10.94
C VAL A 122 -9.03 -20.85 10.51
N THR A 123 -9.72 -21.48 9.55
CA THR A 123 -9.35 -22.79 8.98
C THR A 123 -7.96 -22.73 8.35
N GLN A 124 -7.65 -21.69 7.57
CA GLN A 124 -6.35 -21.48 6.96
C GLN A 124 -5.25 -21.33 8.01
N HIS A 125 -5.49 -20.49 9.03
CA HIS A 125 -4.52 -20.28 10.11
C HIS A 125 -4.24 -21.58 10.86
N TYR A 126 -5.29 -22.31 11.23
CA TYR A 126 -5.19 -23.59 11.93
C TYR A 126 -4.46 -24.65 11.10
N ALA A 127 -4.84 -24.81 9.83
CA ALA A 127 -4.22 -25.76 8.92
C ALA A 127 -2.74 -25.47 8.67
N ASN A 128 -2.39 -24.20 8.43
CA ASN A 128 -1.02 -23.76 8.25
C ASN A 128 -0.18 -24.04 9.51
N LYS A 129 -0.72 -23.76 10.69
CA LYS A 129 -0.04 -24.02 11.96
C LYS A 129 0.27 -25.52 12.13
N ILE A 130 -0.72 -26.39 11.94
CA ILE A 130 -0.50 -27.84 12.03
C ILE A 130 0.56 -28.31 11.04
N LEU A 131 0.47 -27.86 9.78
CA LEU A 131 1.44 -28.25 8.75
C LEU A 131 2.87 -27.86 9.14
N VAL A 132 3.08 -26.59 9.50
CA VAL A 132 4.40 -26.08 9.89
C VAL A 132 4.93 -26.81 11.12
N ASP A 133 4.10 -27.00 12.15
CA ASP A 133 4.49 -27.75 13.36
C ASP A 133 4.93 -29.18 13.01
N GLN A 134 4.22 -29.87 12.11
CA GLN A 134 4.60 -31.23 11.69
C GLN A 134 5.88 -31.25 10.82
N ILE A 135 6.10 -30.23 9.99
CA ILE A 135 7.34 -30.11 9.19
C ILE A 135 8.55 -29.89 10.11
N GLN A 136 8.41 -29.05 11.14
CA GLN A 136 9.49 -28.74 12.08
C GLN A 136 9.89 -29.93 12.97
N LEU A 137 8.97 -30.86 13.24
CA LEU A 137 9.25 -32.07 14.02
C LEU A 137 10.13 -33.10 13.29
N LYS A 138 10.35 -32.95 11.98
CA LYS A 138 11.19 -33.83 11.15
C LYS A 138 10.86 -35.32 11.36
N ASP A 139 11.78 -36.11 11.90
CA ASP A 139 11.62 -37.57 12.11
C ASP A 139 10.61 -37.91 13.22
N LYS A 140 10.25 -36.93 14.07
CA LYS A 140 9.25 -37.09 15.13
C LYS A 140 7.83 -36.70 14.67
N LYS A 141 7.62 -36.45 13.38
CA LYS A 141 6.31 -36.03 12.85
C LYS A 141 5.28 -37.14 12.96
N SER A 142 4.00 -36.76 13.05
CA SER A 142 2.89 -37.70 13.07
C SER A 142 2.17 -37.73 11.73
N ASN A 143 2.37 -38.79 10.95
CA ASN A 143 1.67 -39.00 9.68
C ASN A 143 0.14 -39.04 9.87
N LYS A 144 -0.34 -39.55 11.02
CA LYS A 144 -1.77 -39.53 11.37
C LYS A 144 -2.34 -38.10 11.42
N LYS A 145 -1.62 -37.15 12.05
CA LYS A 145 -2.05 -35.74 12.10
C LYS A 145 -2.09 -35.10 10.71
N LEU A 146 -1.14 -35.42 9.84
CA LEU A 146 -1.11 -34.92 8.46
C LEU A 146 -2.25 -35.49 7.61
N VAL A 147 -2.54 -36.79 7.73
CA VAL A 147 -3.68 -37.42 7.03
C VAL A 147 -5.01 -36.84 7.51
N LEU A 148 -5.17 -36.64 8.83
CA LEU A 148 -6.36 -35.98 9.38
C LEU A 148 -6.49 -34.53 8.91
N LEU A 149 -5.38 -33.79 8.79
CA LEU A 149 -5.38 -32.44 8.23
C LEU A 149 -5.84 -32.43 6.77
N ILE A 150 -5.32 -33.33 5.93
CA ILE A 150 -5.74 -33.45 4.52
C ILE A 150 -7.23 -33.79 4.45
N GLY A 151 -7.70 -34.78 5.21
CA GLY A 151 -9.11 -35.16 5.27
C GLY A 151 -10.00 -34.00 5.71
N TYR A 152 -9.60 -33.26 6.75
CA TYR A 152 -10.30 -32.07 7.23
C TYR A 152 -10.45 -31.00 6.13
N LEU A 153 -9.35 -30.67 5.44
CA LEU A 153 -9.39 -29.68 4.35
C LEU A 153 -10.22 -30.15 3.15
N LEU A 154 -10.10 -31.43 2.76
CA LEU A 154 -10.91 -31.99 1.68
C LEU A 154 -12.41 -31.96 2.01
N VAL A 155 -12.79 -32.28 3.24
CA VAL A 155 -14.18 -32.16 3.69
C VAL A 155 -14.67 -30.71 3.57
N HIS A 156 -13.88 -29.72 4.00
CA HIS A 156 -14.23 -28.31 3.83
C HIS A 156 -14.40 -27.90 2.37
N ILE A 157 -13.51 -28.36 1.48
CA ILE A 157 -13.59 -28.10 0.03
C ILE A 157 -14.86 -28.74 -0.55
N THR A 158 -15.13 -30.01 -0.22
CA THR A 158 -16.30 -30.74 -0.73
C THR A 158 -17.60 -30.13 -0.22
N ILE A 159 -17.70 -29.79 1.07
CA ILE A 159 -18.88 -29.14 1.64
C ILE A 159 -19.14 -27.81 0.93
N PHE A 160 -18.10 -27.00 0.71
CA PHE A 160 -18.24 -25.73 0.00
C PHE A 160 -18.82 -25.92 -1.41
N TYR A 161 -18.24 -26.81 -2.21
CA TYR A 161 -18.75 -27.06 -3.57
C TYR A 161 -20.14 -27.68 -3.59
N GLN A 162 -20.51 -28.49 -2.59
CA GLN A 162 -21.88 -28.99 -2.46
C GLN A 162 -22.88 -27.88 -2.14
N ILE A 163 -22.55 -26.96 -1.23
CA ILE A 163 -23.41 -25.83 -0.86
C ILE A 163 -23.60 -24.89 -2.06
N PHE A 164 -22.56 -24.64 -2.85
CA PHE A 164 -22.58 -23.68 -3.95
C PHE A 164 -22.65 -24.33 -5.35
N LYS A 165 -23.13 -25.57 -5.43
CA LYS A 165 -23.19 -26.35 -6.68
C LYS A 165 -23.96 -25.63 -7.78
N GLU A 166 -25.03 -24.92 -7.43
CA GLU A 166 -25.86 -24.18 -8.39
C GLU A 166 -25.12 -23.05 -9.10
N ASN A 167 -24.03 -22.54 -8.52
CA ASN A 167 -23.26 -21.43 -9.07
C ASN A 167 -22.06 -21.88 -9.93
N ASN A 168 -21.81 -23.19 -10.07
CA ASN A 168 -20.68 -23.79 -10.80
C ASN A 168 -19.32 -23.11 -10.50
N LEU A 169 -19.03 -22.83 -9.22
CA LEU A 169 -17.84 -22.09 -8.80
C LEU A 169 -16.52 -22.81 -9.10
N GLU A 170 -16.56 -24.12 -9.30
CA GLU A 170 -15.42 -24.95 -9.72
C GLU A 170 -14.82 -24.48 -11.05
N ASN A 171 -15.62 -23.89 -11.94
CA ASN A 171 -15.19 -23.37 -13.22
C ASN A 171 -14.15 -22.26 -13.07
N CYS A 172 -14.22 -21.47 -11.99
CA CYS A 172 -13.27 -20.41 -11.72
C CYS A 172 -11.85 -20.92 -11.49
N LEU A 173 -11.70 -22.16 -10.98
CA LEU A 173 -10.38 -22.77 -10.83
C LEU A 173 -9.76 -23.16 -12.17
N ILE A 174 -10.56 -23.35 -13.23
CA ILE A 174 -10.10 -23.78 -14.57
C ILE A 174 -10.27 -22.63 -15.59
N PHE A 175 -10.37 -21.39 -15.09
CA PHE A 175 -10.54 -20.18 -15.93
C PHE A 175 -11.80 -20.19 -16.82
N LEU A 176 -12.84 -20.91 -16.40
CA LEU A 176 -14.12 -20.99 -17.08
C LEU A 176 -15.17 -20.11 -16.36
N SER A 177 -16.17 -19.65 -17.11
CA SER A 177 -17.20 -18.75 -16.57
C SER A 177 -18.03 -19.46 -15.50
N PRO A 178 -18.23 -18.82 -14.33
CA PRO A 178 -19.27 -19.24 -13.39
C PRO A 178 -20.64 -18.93 -14.00
N ASP A 179 -21.64 -19.75 -13.69
CA ASP A 179 -23.01 -19.61 -14.21
C ASP A 179 -23.83 -18.68 -13.30
N VAL A 180 -23.43 -17.41 -13.27
CA VAL A 180 -24.09 -16.39 -12.45
C VAL A 180 -24.86 -15.43 -13.37
N LYS A 181 -26.18 -15.38 -13.18
CA LYS A 181 -27.12 -14.63 -14.05
C LYS A 181 -26.78 -13.15 -14.22
N LYS A 182 -26.18 -12.50 -13.20
CA LYS A 182 -25.60 -11.15 -13.24
C LYS A 182 -24.40 -11.04 -12.28
N MET A 183 -23.29 -10.50 -12.77
CA MET A 183 -22.05 -10.35 -11.99
C MET A 183 -22.06 -9.01 -11.23
N ASP A 184 -22.66 -9.02 -10.04
CA ASP A 184 -22.60 -7.87 -9.13
C ASP A 184 -21.21 -7.77 -8.45
N THR A 185 -20.87 -6.58 -7.94
CA THR A 185 -19.59 -6.36 -7.23
C THR A 185 -19.41 -7.32 -6.05
N TRP A 186 -20.48 -7.62 -5.30
CA TRP A 186 -20.42 -8.60 -4.22
C TRP A 186 -20.11 -10.01 -4.73
N ASN A 187 -20.78 -10.43 -5.81
CA ASN A 187 -20.60 -11.76 -6.39
C ASN A 187 -19.16 -11.93 -6.90
N LEU A 188 -18.60 -10.91 -7.55
CA LEU A 188 -17.20 -10.91 -7.96
C LEU A 188 -16.26 -11.12 -6.77
N ILE A 189 -16.38 -10.27 -5.74
CA ILE A 189 -15.51 -10.35 -4.55
C ILE A 189 -15.65 -11.72 -3.89
N TRP A 190 -16.88 -12.21 -3.74
CA TRP A 190 -17.19 -13.51 -3.17
C TRP A 190 -16.51 -14.65 -3.93
N ILE A 191 -16.64 -14.69 -5.25
CA ILE A 191 -16.08 -15.73 -6.13
C ILE A 191 -14.56 -15.72 -6.08
N VAL A 192 -13.95 -14.53 -6.20
CA VAL A 192 -12.49 -14.38 -6.16
C VAL A 192 -11.93 -14.81 -4.81
N MET A 193 -12.53 -14.37 -3.70
CA MET A 193 -12.10 -14.74 -2.35
C MET A 193 -12.24 -16.23 -2.06
N CYS A 194 -13.37 -16.83 -2.43
CA CYS A 194 -13.60 -18.26 -2.20
C CYS A 194 -12.64 -19.11 -3.04
N SER A 195 -12.47 -18.78 -4.32
CA SER A 195 -11.55 -19.50 -5.22
C SER A 195 -10.10 -19.40 -4.76
N ASP A 196 -9.66 -18.21 -4.32
CA ASP A 196 -8.33 -18.00 -3.72
C ASP A 196 -8.12 -18.88 -2.48
N THR A 197 -9.12 -18.93 -1.59
CA THR A 197 -9.06 -19.71 -0.35
C THR A 197 -9.02 -21.21 -0.62
N ILE A 198 -9.90 -21.71 -1.49
CA ILE A 198 -9.94 -23.14 -1.85
C ILE A 198 -8.60 -23.55 -2.44
N PHE A 199 -8.03 -22.72 -3.30
CA PHE A 199 -6.72 -23.01 -3.88
C PHE A 199 -5.61 -23.05 -2.81
N LYS A 200 -5.65 -22.17 -1.79
CA LYS A 200 -4.73 -22.28 -0.64
C LYS A 200 -4.88 -23.61 0.09
N PHE A 201 -6.12 -24.09 0.30
CA PHE A 201 -6.34 -25.40 0.92
C PHE A 201 -5.75 -26.53 0.08
N LEU A 202 -5.88 -26.46 -1.25
CA LEU A 202 -5.23 -27.42 -2.16
C LEU A 202 -3.70 -27.39 -2.03
N VAL A 203 -3.08 -26.20 -1.97
CA VAL A 203 -1.62 -26.06 -1.77
C VAL A 203 -1.19 -26.67 -0.43
N ILE A 204 -1.92 -26.41 0.65
CA ILE A 204 -1.64 -27.00 1.97
C ILE A 204 -1.77 -28.53 1.92
N CYS A 205 -2.81 -29.06 1.26
CA CYS A 205 -2.96 -30.50 1.04
C CYS A 205 -1.77 -31.11 0.28
N ILE A 206 -1.31 -30.46 -0.79
CA ILE A 206 -0.15 -30.91 -1.59
C ILE A 206 1.12 -30.93 -0.73
N LYS A 207 1.36 -29.87 0.06
CA LYS A 207 2.51 -29.82 0.98
C LYS A 207 2.44 -30.90 2.08
N ALA A 208 1.25 -31.12 2.65
CA ALA A 208 1.03 -32.17 3.64
C ALA A 208 1.28 -33.56 3.05
N LEU A 209 0.78 -33.81 1.84
CA LEU A 209 0.98 -35.06 1.10
C LEU A 209 2.46 -35.30 0.80
N PHE A 210 3.16 -34.28 0.29
CA PHE A 210 4.61 -34.35 0.08
C PHE A 210 5.35 -34.64 1.39
N THR A 211 4.94 -34.02 2.50
CA THR A 211 5.56 -34.27 3.81
C THR A 211 5.42 -35.73 4.25
N ILE A 212 4.31 -36.40 3.93
CA ILE A 212 4.11 -37.83 4.21
C ILE A 212 5.08 -38.68 3.38
N PHE A 213 5.19 -38.42 2.07
CA PHE A 213 6.00 -39.25 1.16
C PHE A 213 7.50 -38.96 1.15
N ALA A 214 7.92 -37.75 1.52
CA ALA A 214 9.31 -37.30 1.35
C ALA A 214 10.33 -37.95 2.29
N GLU A 215 9.91 -38.68 3.34
CA GLU A 215 10.81 -39.25 4.35
C GLU A 215 11.90 -40.15 3.75
N ASN A 216 11.55 -40.94 2.74
CA ASN A 216 12.46 -41.94 2.16
C ASN A 216 13.11 -41.51 0.85
N LEU A 217 12.64 -40.41 0.25
CA LEU A 217 12.95 -40.05 -1.14
C LEU A 217 13.86 -38.82 -1.26
N VAL A 218 13.80 -37.90 -0.29
CA VAL A 218 14.37 -36.56 -0.47
C VAL A 218 15.14 -36.12 0.76
N SER A 219 16.36 -35.60 0.55
CA SER A 219 17.19 -35.01 1.61
C SER A 219 16.50 -33.83 2.30
N ILE A 220 16.85 -33.58 3.56
CA ILE A 220 16.21 -32.56 4.40
C ILE A 220 16.34 -31.17 3.77
N GLN A 221 17.49 -30.83 3.18
CA GLN A 221 17.67 -29.54 2.50
C GLN A 221 16.74 -29.35 1.30
N THR A 222 16.62 -30.38 0.44
CA THR A 222 15.81 -30.30 -0.79
C THR A 222 14.32 -30.18 -0.47
N ARG A 223 13.86 -30.79 0.64
CA ARG A 223 12.45 -30.68 1.09
C ARG A 223 12.02 -29.23 1.29
N GLY A 224 12.84 -28.41 1.94
CA GLY A 224 12.56 -26.99 2.14
C GLY A 224 12.43 -26.22 0.83
N ASN A 225 13.30 -26.52 -0.15
CA ASN A 225 13.25 -25.86 -1.46
C ASN A 225 12.01 -26.31 -2.24
N ILE A 226 11.60 -27.57 -2.13
CA ILE A 226 10.35 -28.06 -2.73
C ILE A 226 9.14 -27.35 -2.11
N PHE A 227 9.08 -27.17 -0.79
CA PHE A 227 8.00 -26.40 -0.16
C PHE A 227 7.94 -24.96 -0.66
N SER A 228 9.10 -24.33 -0.81
CA SER A 228 9.22 -22.99 -1.42
C SER A 228 8.67 -23.00 -2.85
N THR A 229 9.10 -23.93 -3.70
CA THR A 229 8.63 -24.04 -5.09
C THR A 229 7.13 -24.32 -5.18
N ILE A 230 6.58 -25.22 -4.35
CA ILE A 230 5.14 -25.51 -4.30
C ILE A 230 4.35 -24.24 -3.93
N GLU A 231 4.81 -23.48 -2.92
CA GLU A 231 4.14 -22.25 -2.53
C GLU A 231 4.23 -21.17 -3.61
N THR A 232 5.40 -20.97 -4.21
CA THR A 232 5.58 -19.95 -5.26
C THR A 232 4.79 -20.30 -6.53
N PHE A 233 4.69 -21.59 -6.87
CA PHE A 233 3.79 -22.05 -7.93
C PHE A 233 2.33 -21.74 -7.57
N GLY A 234 1.95 -21.99 -6.32
CA GLY A 234 0.62 -21.68 -5.84
C GLY A 234 0.30 -20.19 -5.88
N LEU A 235 1.26 -19.33 -5.54
CA LEU A 235 1.13 -17.86 -5.67
C LEU A 235 0.97 -17.42 -7.11
N PHE A 236 1.75 -18.00 -8.04
CA PHE A 236 1.61 -17.74 -9.47
C PHE A 236 0.21 -18.12 -9.97
N TYR A 237 -0.28 -19.31 -9.63
CA TYR A 237 -1.61 -19.75 -10.05
C TYR A 237 -2.72 -18.86 -9.47
N ARG A 238 -2.59 -18.44 -8.22
CA ARG A 238 -3.53 -17.52 -7.56
C ARG A 238 -3.56 -16.14 -8.19
N CYS A 239 -2.51 -15.68 -8.86
CA CYS A 239 -2.56 -14.45 -9.66
C CYS A 239 -3.44 -14.59 -10.92
N LEU A 240 -3.62 -15.82 -11.41
CA LEU A 240 -4.39 -16.11 -12.61
C LEU A 240 -5.90 -16.25 -12.33
N ILE A 241 -6.27 -16.83 -11.18
CA ILE A 241 -7.68 -17.12 -10.82
C ILE A 241 -8.61 -15.90 -11.00
N PRO A 242 -8.27 -14.69 -10.53
CA PRO A 242 -9.16 -13.54 -10.61
C PRO A 242 -9.30 -12.97 -12.04
N ILE A 243 -8.40 -13.33 -12.98
CA ILE A 243 -8.35 -12.74 -14.32
C ILE A 243 -9.70 -12.85 -15.02
N HIS A 244 -10.24 -14.06 -15.09
CA HIS A 244 -11.47 -14.31 -15.82
C HIS A 244 -12.70 -13.62 -15.18
N PRO A 245 -12.98 -13.77 -13.87
CA PRO A 245 -14.09 -13.05 -13.21
C PRO A 245 -14.02 -11.52 -13.35
N TRP A 246 -12.84 -10.92 -13.22
CA TRP A 246 -12.67 -9.47 -13.35
C TRP A 246 -12.91 -8.97 -14.78
N ILE A 247 -12.44 -9.70 -15.80
CA ILE A 247 -12.70 -9.33 -17.19
C ILE A 247 -14.20 -9.36 -17.49
N LEU A 248 -14.91 -10.41 -17.02
CA LEU A 248 -16.36 -10.48 -17.17
C LEU A 248 -17.04 -9.31 -16.44
N PHE A 249 -16.67 -9.04 -15.19
CA PHE A 249 -17.23 -7.93 -14.43
C PHE A 249 -17.04 -6.58 -15.13
N ILE A 250 -15.83 -6.27 -15.61
CA ILE A 250 -15.54 -4.98 -16.28
C ILE A 250 -16.33 -4.87 -17.59
N PHE A 251 -16.44 -5.96 -18.36
CA PHE A 251 -17.10 -5.94 -19.65
C PHE A 251 -18.63 -5.82 -19.55
N PHE A 252 -19.24 -6.39 -18.51
CA PHE A 252 -20.70 -6.45 -18.32
C PHE A 252 -21.23 -5.42 -17.29
N PHE A 253 -20.40 -4.56 -16.70
CA PHE A 253 -20.88 -3.56 -15.73
C PHE A 253 -21.72 -2.44 -16.37
N GLU A 254 -21.57 -2.20 -17.67
CA GLU A 254 -22.29 -1.15 -18.41
C GLU A 254 -23.29 -1.75 -19.41
N ASP A 255 -24.29 -2.45 -18.87
CA ASP A 255 -25.39 -3.13 -19.61
C ASP A 255 -26.42 -2.16 -20.23
N ASN A 256 -26.10 -0.88 -20.40
CA ASN A 256 -26.97 0.05 -21.12
C ASN A 256 -26.68 -0.01 -22.62
N ASP A 257 -27.59 -0.58 -23.40
CA ASP A 257 -27.48 -0.73 -24.88
C ASP A 257 -27.22 0.59 -25.64
N GLN A 258 -27.37 1.75 -24.99
CA GLN A 258 -27.21 3.08 -25.58
C GLN A 258 -25.89 3.79 -25.21
N SER A 259 -25.07 3.25 -24.30
CA SER A 259 -23.78 3.85 -23.92
C SER A 259 -22.62 3.34 -24.78
N PRO A 260 -21.69 4.21 -25.21
CA PRO A 260 -20.49 3.78 -25.91
C PRO A 260 -19.62 2.93 -24.97
N LYS A 261 -19.24 1.71 -25.41
CA LYS A 261 -18.37 0.77 -24.65
C LYS A 261 -16.91 1.24 -24.49
N THR A 262 -16.64 2.54 -24.54
CA THR A 262 -15.31 3.13 -24.47
C THR A 262 -14.70 3.04 -23.07
N LEU A 263 -15.49 3.26 -22.02
CA LEU A 263 -15.04 3.18 -20.63
C LEU A 263 -14.66 1.73 -20.21
N PRO A 264 -15.49 0.70 -20.45
CA PRO A 264 -15.13 -0.70 -20.17
C PRO A 264 -13.88 -1.14 -20.91
N LEU A 265 -13.71 -0.71 -22.16
CA LEU A 265 -12.52 -1.01 -22.96
C LEU A 265 -11.25 -0.41 -22.32
N PHE A 266 -11.30 0.86 -21.92
CA PHE A 266 -10.19 1.52 -21.23
C PHE A 266 -9.87 0.80 -19.91
N LEU A 267 -10.87 0.52 -19.07
CA LEU A 267 -10.68 -0.18 -17.80
C LEU A 267 -10.07 -1.58 -17.99
N CYS A 268 -10.52 -2.33 -19.00
CA CYS A 268 -9.92 -3.62 -19.36
C CYS A 268 -8.45 -3.50 -19.74
N ILE A 269 -8.07 -2.50 -20.54
CA ILE A 269 -6.67 -2.27 -20.92
C ILE A 269 -5.81 -1.97 -19.68
N PHE A 270 -6.28 -1.06 -18.80
CA PHE A 270 -5.57 -0.75 -17.56
C PHE A 270 -5.43 -1.98 -16.66
N TYR A 271 -6.51 -2.74 -16.49
CA TYR A 271 -6.51 -3.98 -15.72
C TYR A 271 -5.48 -4.99 -16.26
N ILE A 272 -5.46 -5.22 -17.58
CA ILE A 272 -4.50 -6.13 -18.21
C ILE A 272 -3.06 -5.67 -17.99
N ILE A 273 -2.77 -4.37 -18.09
CA ILE A 273 -1.41 -3.84 -17.84
C ILE A 273 -0.95 -4.13 -16.40
N PHE A 274 -1.80 -3.82 -15.40
CA PHE A 274 -1.48 -4.12 -14.00
C PHE A 274 -1.31 -5.62 -13.76
N LYS A 275 -2.16 -6.43 -14.39
CA LYS A 275 -2.07 -7.89 -14.30
C LYS A 275 -0.82 -8.46 -14.91
N LEU A 276 -0.40 -7.99 -16.08
CA LEU A 276 0.83 -8.45 -16.72
C LEU A 276 2.05 -8.15 -15.83
N ASN A 277 2.09 -7.00 -15.16
CA ASN A 277 3.14 -6.69 -14.20
C ASN A 277 3.12 -7.64 -12.99
N GLN A 278 1.95 -7.89 -12.42
CA GLN A 278 1.79 -8.84 -11.30
C GLN A 278 2.23 -10.27 -11.69
N ILE A 279 1.82 -10.74 -12.87
CA ILE A 279 2.19 -12.05 -13.41
C ILE A 279 3.69 -12.12 -13.68
N TYR A 280 4.28 -11.07 -14.28
CA TYR A 280 5.73 -11.01 -14.52
C TYR A 280 6.53 -11.19 -13.23
N ASN A 281 6.14 -10.49 -12.16
CA ASN A 281 6.78 -10.63 -10.85
C ASN A 281 6.60 -12.05 -10.29
N ALA A 282 5.40 -12.62 -10.38
CA ALA A 282 5.13 -13.97 -9.91
C ALA A 282 5.92 -15.04 -10.69
N VAL A 283 6.05 -14.89 -12.01
CA VAL A 283 6.87 -15.78 -12.86
C VAL A 283 8.34 -15.69 -12.47
N ASN A 284 8.88 -14.49 -12.24
CA ASN A 284 10.27 -14.32 -11.82
C ASN A 284 10.54 -14.96 -10.46
N GLU A 285 9.62 -14.80 -9.49
CA GLU A 285 9.73 -15.48 -8.19
C GLU A 285 9.68 -17.01 -8.34
N LEU A 286 8.81 -17.53 -9.21
CA LEU A 286 8.68 -18.96 -9.48
C LEU A 286 9.95 -19.51 -10.13
N LEU A 287 10.46 -18.86 -11.17
CA LEU A 287 11.70 -19.24 -11.83
C LEU A 287 12.89 -19.20 -10.86
N GLN A 288 12.95 -18.20 -9.97
CA GLN A 288 13.97 -18.14 -8.93
C GLN A 288 13.85 -19.33 -7.97
N SER A 289 12.64 -19.68 -7.53
CA SER A 289 12.39 -20.81 -6.63
C SER A 289 12.73 -22.16 -7.28
N ILE A 290 12.44 -22.31 -8.57
CA ILE A 290 12.82 -23.50 -9.36
C ILE A 290 14.34 -23.57 -9.49
N ARG A 291 15.00 -22.44 -9.78
CA ARG A 291 16.46 -22.38 -9.85
C ARG A 291 17.11 -22.76 -8.52
N ASP A 292 16.59 -22.26 -7.40
CA ASP A 292 17.09 -22.57 -6.06
C ASP A 292 16.89 -24.06 -5.70
N LEU A 293 15.83 -24.69 -6.22
CA LEU A 293 15.60 -26.13 -6.13
C LEU A 293 16.60 -26.93 -6.98
N LEU A 294 16.81 -26.54 -8.24
CA LEU A 294 17.69 -27.25 -9.18
C LEU A 294 19.18 -27.11 -8.82
N LEU A 295 19.61 -25.93 -8.37
CA LEU A 295 21.01 -25.64 -8.08
C LEU A 295 21.41 -25.95 -6.62
N SER A 296 20.46 -26.24 -5.74
CA SER A 296 20.65 -26.53 -4.30
C SER A 296 21.73 -25.65 -3.66
N ILE A 297 21.34 -24.46 -3.19
CA ILE A 297 22.22 -23.42 -2.61
C ILE A 297 23.43 -24.02 -1.86
N PRO A 298 24.65 -23.90 -2.42
CA PRO A 298 25.85 -24.28 -1.69
C PRO A 298 26.15 -23.19 -0.67
N TYR A 299 25.83 -23.44 0.60
CA TYR A 299 26.22 -22.58 1.73
C TYR A 299 27.75 -22.47 1.90
N GLY A 300 28.50 -23.26 1.12
CA GLY A 300 29.95 -23.36 1.12
C GLY A 300 30.41 -24.26 -0.02
N THR A 301 31.72 -24.50 -0.13
CA THR A 301 32.30 -25.39 -1.14
C THR A 301 32.44 -26.81 -0.61
N THR A 302 32.46 -27.81 -1.50
CA THR A 302 32.87 -29.16 -1.11
C THR A 302 34.35 -29.13 -0.74
N PRO A 303 34.76 -29.60 0.46
CA PRO A 303 36.17 -29.62 0.84
C PRO A 303 36.95 -30.54 -0.11
N VAL A 304 38.16 -30.09 -0.51
CA VAL A 304 39.04 -30.80 -1.47
C VAL A 304 39.81 -31.96 -0.80
N VAL A 305 39.72 -32.10 0.53
CA VAL A 305 40.54 -33.05 1.28
C VAL A 305 39.99 -34.47 1.17
N SER A 306 40.83 -35.39 0.70
CA SER A 306 40.49 -36.78 0.36
C SER A 306 40.38 -37.74 1.54
N ASN A 307 40.72 -37.33 2.78
CA ASN A 307 40.71 -38.19 3.97
C ASN A 307 39.88 -37.54 5.11
N MET A 308 38.54 -37.57 4.99
CA MET A 308 37.62 -37.01 5.98
C MET A 308 36.85 -38.07 6.79
N ASP A 309 37.21 -39.35 6.64
CA ASP A 309 36.44 -40.47 7.22
C ASP A 309 36.46 -40.50 8.76
N ASP A 310 37.48 -39.89 9.38
CA ASP A 310 37.64 -39.78 10.83
C ASP A 310 37.10 -38.45 11.40
N VAL A 311 36.67 -37.52 10.55
CA VAL A 311 36.17 -36.21 10.99
C VAL A 311 34.67 -36.30 11.28
N LEU A 312 34.30 -36.09 12.54
CA LEU A 312 32.91 -36.04 12.98
C LEU A 312 32.31 -34.65 12.78
N CYS A 313 31.04 -34.57 12.42
CA CYS A 313 30.32 -33.31 12.33
C CYS A 313 30.09 -32.71 13.73
N PRO A 314 30.49 -31.45 14.00
CA PRO A 314 30.30 -30.84 15.33
C PRO A 314 28.82 -30.66 15.76
N ILE A 315 27.88 -30.75 14.82
CA ILE A 315 26.44 -30.59 15.08
C ILE A 315 25.79 -31.93 15.45
N CYS A 316 25.96 -32.96 14.62
CA CYS A 316 25.32 -34.26 14.83
C CYS A 316 26.24 -35.30 15.50
N GLN A 317 27.53 -34.99 15.68
CA GLN A 317 28.54 -35.85 16.29
C GLN A 317 28.69 -37.23 15.60
N ASP A 318 28.29 -37.30 14.33
CA ASP A 318 28.33 -38.48 13.46
C ASP A 318 29.26 -38.20 12.28
N LYS A 319 29.61 -39.24 11.51
CA LYS A 319 30.42 -39.13 10.29
C LYS A 319 29.84 -38.10 9.33
N LEU A 320 30.72 -37.34 8.68
CA LEU A 320 30.32 -36.29 7.74
C LEU A 320 29.56 -36.87 6.54
N LYS A 321 28.27 -36.53 6.44
CA LYS A 321 27.40 -36.84 5.28
C LYS A 321 27.34 -35.61 4.39
N LYS A 322 27.87 -35.71 3.17
CA LYS A 322 28.00 -34.59 2.21
C LYS A 322 28.64 -33.36 2.86
N PRO A 323 29.95 -33.39 3.15
CA PRO A 323 30.60 -32.31 3.88
C PRO A 323 30.57 -30.99 3.11
N ILE A 324 30.23 -29.90 3.80
CA ILE A 324 30.28 -28.54 3.26
C ILE A 324 31.25 -27.71 4.09
N ASN A 325 32.14 -27.00 3.41
CA ASN A 325 33.07 -26.06 4.00
C ASN A 325 32.54 -24.63 3.87
N LEU A 326 32.23 -23.99 4.99
CA LEU A 326 31.78 -22.60 5.03
C LEU A 326 32.93 -21.62 4.72
N LYS A 327 32.60 -20.37 4.39
CA LYS A 327 33.62 -19.31 4.15
C LYS A 327 34.59 -19.08 5.33
N CYS A 328 34.17 -19.44 6.55
CA CYS A 328 35.00 -19.40 7.76
C CYS A 328 35.85 -20.68 7.97
N GLN A 329 35.96 -21.54 6.95
CA GLN A 329 36.75 -22.78 6.92
C GLN A 329 36.24 -23.91 7.84
N HIS A 330 35.06 -23.76 8.41
CA HIS A 330 34.43 -24.76 9.26
C HIS A 330 33.57 -25.75 8.45
N ILE A 331 33.72 -27.04 8.76
CA ILE A 331 33.10 -28.14 8.02
C ILE A 331 31.98 -28.80 8.81
N PHE A 332 30.86 -29.05 8.14
CA PHE A 332 29.68 -29.69 8.72
C PHE A 332 29.02 -30.62 7.69
N CYS A 333 28.12 -31.52 8.14
CA CYS A 333 27.17 -32.16 7.24
C CYS A 333 26.30 -31.08 6.58
N GLN A 334 26.04 -31.24 5.29
CA GLN A 334 25.17 -30.35 4.51
C GLN A 334 23.82 -30.11 5.22
N ASP A 335 23.09 -31.17 5.59
CA ASP A 335 21.78 -31.03 6.23
C ASP A 335 21.84 -30.34 7.61
N CYS A 336 22.92 -30.57 8.37
CA CYS A 336 23.11 -29.99 9.70
C CYS A 336 23.31 -28.47 9.62
N VAL A 337 24.24 -28.03 8.75
CA VAL A 337 24.51 -26.60 8.58
C VAL A 337 23.34 -25.87 7.93
N CYS A 338 22.63 -26.50 6.98
CA CYS A 338 21.41 -25.92 6.41
C CYS A 338 20.34 -25.70 7.48
N THR A 339 20.09 -26.71 8.32
CA THR A 339 19.10 -26.61 9.42
C THR A 339 19.46 -25.51 10.41
N TRP A 340 20.75 -25.39 10.76
CA TRP A 340 21.22 -24.32 11.63
C TRP A 340 21.03 -22.96 10.98
N LEU A 341 21.49 -22.83 9.73
CA LEU A 341 21.43 -21.58 8.99
C LEU A 341 20.00 -21.13 8.71
N ASP A 342 19.02 -22.03 8.61
CA ASP A 342 17.60 -21.68 8.52
C ASP A 342 17.11 -20.89 9.74
N LYS A 343 17.65 -21.16 10.93
CA LYS A 343 17.30 -20.47 12.17
C LYS A 343 18.19 -19.26 12.45
N GLU A 344 19.50 -19.43 12.30
CA GLU A 344 20.51 -18.44 12.71
C GLU A 344 21.49 -18.16 11.57
N ASN A 345 21.76 -16.90 11.25
CA ASN A 345 22.61 -16.53 10.11
C ASN A 345 24.11 -16.49 10.48
N SER A 346 24.58 -17.42 11.30
CA SER A 346 25.97 -17.47 11.78
C SER A 346 26.54 -18.88 11.82
N CYS A 347 27.87 -19.00 11.74
CA CYS A 347 28.54 -20.29 11.88
C CYS A 347 28.32 -20.87 13.31
N PRO A 348 27.92 -22.14 13.46
CA PRO A 348 27.73 -22.77 14.77
C PRO A 348 28.99 -22.77 15.66
N MET A 349 30.19 -22.81 15.06
CA MET A 349 31.45 -22.88 15.80
C MET A 349 32.02 -21.49 16.14
N CYS A 350 32.16 -20.61 15.15
CA CYS A 350 32.84 -19.32 15.33
C CYS A 350 31.90 -18.10 15.34
N ARG A 351 30.59 -18.30 15.13
CA ARG A 351 29.57 -17.24 15.07
C ARG A 351 29.80 -16.17 14.00
N THR A 352 30.71 -16.40 13.05
CA THR A 352 30.88 -15.53 11.88
C THR A 352 29.56 -15.48 11.10
N LYS A 353 29.08 -14.27 10.80
CA LYS A 353 27.84 -14.07 10.04
C LYS A 353 27.98 -14.62 8.62
N ILE A 354 26.96 -15.34 8.18
CA ILE A 354 26.88 -15.92 6.84
C ILE A 354 25.68 -15.30 6.14
N PHE A 355 25.95 -14.45 5.17
CA PHE A 355 24.92 -13.83 4.36
C PHE A 355 24.50 -14.79 3.25
N VAL A 356 23.40 -15.51 3.47
CA VAL A 356 22.75 -16.33 2.46
C VAL A 356 21.30 -15.88 2.32
N LYS A 357 20.90 -15.55 1.09
CA LYS A 357 19.49 -15.27 0.78
C LYS A 357 18.71 -16.57 0.91
N LYS A 358 17.88 -16.68 1.94
CA LYS A 358 17.01 -17.85 2.16
C LYS A 358 15.82 -17.80 1.19
N PRO A 359 15.44 -18.93 0.57
CA PRO A 359 14.17 -19.03 -0.14
C PRO A 359 12.99 -18.73 0.81
N LYS A 360 11.99 -18.00 0.30
CA LYS A 360 10.74 -17.75 1.05
C LYS A 360 9.98 -19.08 1.25
N PHE A 361 9.22 -19.22 2.34
CA PHE A 361 8.36 -20.40 2.61
C PHE A 361 9.09 -21.75 2.74
N ARG A 362 10.40 -21.72 2.95
CA ARG A 362 11.23 -22.93 3.12
C ARG A 362 10.86 -23.74 4.38
N ASP A 363 10.24 -23.09 5.35
CA ASP A 363 9.68 -23.68 6.57
C ASP A 363 8.34 -24.40 6.35
N GLY A 364 7.78 -24.34 5.15
CA GLY A 364 6.48 -24.93 4.80
C GLY A 364 5.29 -24.00 4.98
N SER A 365 5.50 -22.78 5.49
CA SER A 365 4.43 -21.81 5.69
C SER A 365 3.72 -21.44 4.37
N THR A 366 2.44 -21.11 4.46
CA THR A 366 1.62 -20.64 3.35
C THR A 366 1.30 -19.16 3.51
N SER A 367 1.31 -18.41 2.40
CA SER A 367 1.07 -16.97 2.40
C SER A 367 -0.36 -16.64 2.85
N PHE A 368 -0.47 -15.69 3.78
CA PHE A 368 -1.75 -15.12 4.21
C PHE A 368 -2.31 -14.05 3.25
N SER A 369 -1.54 -13.62 2.24
CA SER A 369 -2.02 -12.63 1.27
C SER A 369 -3.31 -13.11 0.59
N ILE A 370 -4.24 -12.20 0.35
CA ILE A 370 -5.44 -12.44 -0.47
C ILE A 370 -5.17 -11.72 -1.81
N GLN A 371 -5.32 -12.43 -2.93
CA GLN A 371 -5.19 -11.84 -4.26
C GLN A 371 -6.55 -11.29 -4.68
N TRP A 372 -6.75 -9.99 -4.43
CA TRP A 372 -8.03 -9.31 -4.67
C TRP A 372 -8.25 -8.96 -6.14
N PHE A 373 -7.21 -8.46 -6.78
CA PHE A 373 -7.19 -8.09 -8.18
C PHE A 373 -6.46 -9.15 -8.94
#